data_AF-A0A239N9D7-F1
#
_entry.id   AF-A0A239N9D7-F1
#
_cell.length_a   1.000
_cell.length_b   1.000
_cell.length_c   1.000
_cell.angle_alpha   90.00
_cell.angle_beta   90.00
_cell.angle_gamma   90.00
#
_symmetry.space_group_name_H-M   'P 1'
#
loop_
_entity.id
_entity.type
_entity.pdbx_description
1 polymer ?
#
loop_
_entity_poly.entity_id
_entity_poly.type
_entity_poly.pdbx_seq_one_letter_code
_entity_poly.pdbx_strand_id
1 'polypeptide(L)'
;MSDHYDLFLAVDLPPDLPEPVLLELRWLLGEGEMPPELKSTDWESWGGPWQAFGGGSASHSFDGADVSLLVRAVGRPNPDGSEPWALTVRACVHEDDFGVTMDVVGWLLRFATTQGWVGFVRDSGLGRIQHLVRHEDGFDLVDVRPVGQHKRVPWSSW
;
A
#
# COMPACT_ATOMS: atom_id res chain seq x y z
N MET A 1 16.08 -7.29 -18.29
CA MET A 1 16.04 -6.88 -16.88
C MET A 1 14.83 -5.98 -16.78
N SER A 2 13.84 -6.37 -16.01
CA SER A 2 12.66 -5.54 -15.76
C SER A 2 12.83 -4.79 -14.44
N ASP A 3 12.36 -3.56 -14.43
CA ASP A 3 12.38 -2.74 -13.23
C ASP A 3 11.24 -3.17 -12.28
N HIS A 4 11.51 -3.12 -10.98
CA HIS A 4 10.54 -3.42 -9.93
C HIS A 4 10.47 -2.26 -8.94
N TYR A 5 9.34 -2.14 -8.26
CA TYR A 5 9.09 -1.12 -7.25
C TYR A 5 8.77 -1.78 -5.90
N ASP A 6 9.46 -1.37 -4.84
CA ASP A 6 9.13 -1.72 -3.45
C ASP A 6 8.06 -0.72 -3.01
N LEU A 7 6.80 -1.14 -3.09
CA LEU A 7 5.67 -0.37 -2.58
C LEU A 7 5.53 -0.64 -1.10
N PHE A 8 5.49 0.41 -0.30
CA PHE A 8 5.06 0.38 1.09
C PHE A 8 3.90 1.33 1.29
N LEU A 9 2.84 0.87 1.97
CA LEU A 9 1.65 1.64 2.29
C LEU A 9 1.21 1.34 3.73
N ALA A 10 0.89 2.38 4.50
CA ALA A 10 0.31 2.25 5.84
C ALA A 10 -0.77 3.32 6.04
N VAL A 11 -2.02 2.89 6.23
CA VAL A 11 -3.18 3.78 6.36
C VAL A 11 -4.19 3.25 7.36
N ASP A 12 -4.94 4.16 7.96
CA ASP A 12 -6.16 3.84 8.68
C ASP A 12 -7.38 4.01 7.73
N LEU A 13 -8.35 3.11 7.83
CA LEU A 13 -9.62 3.11 7.10
C LEU A 13 -10.78 3.24 8.11
N PRO A 14 -11.93 3.78 7.68
CA PRO A 14 -13.06 4.01 8.56
C PRO A 14 -13.64 2.71 9.14
N PRO A 15 -14.21 2.76 10.36
CA PRO A 15 -14.74 1.59 11.07
C PRO A 15 -15.89 0.90 10.32
N ASP A 16 -16.64 1.68 9.54
CA ASP A 16 -17.85 1.34 8.79
C ASP A 16 -17.60 1.22 7.28
N LEU A 17 -16.37 0.83 6.90
CA LEU A 17 -15.99 0.55 5.52
C LEU A 17 -17.06 -0.34 4.85
N PRO A 18 -17.63 0.07 3.69
CA PRO A 18 -18.70 -0.70 3.05
C PRO A 18 -18.29 -2.15 2.80
N GLU A 19 -19.19 -3.09 3.07
CA GLU A 19 -18.91 -4.53 2.94
C GLU A 19 -18.33 -4.91 1.56
N PRO A 20 -18.85 -4.43 0.41
CA PRO A 20 -18.24 -4.74 -0.89
C PRO A 20 -16.79 -4.26 -1.02
N VAL A 21 -16.46 -3.10 -0.42
CA VAL A 21 -15.10 -2.56 -0.41
C VAL A 21 -14.19 -3.40 0.47
N LEU A 22 -14.68 -3.84 1.64
CA LEU A 22 -13.93 -4.72 2.52
C LEU A 22 -13.67 -6.10 1.91
N LEU A 23 -14.63 -6.66 1.17
CA LEU A 23 -14.47 -7.94 0.46
C LEU A 23 -13.43 -7.84 -0.65
N GLU A 24 -13.52 -6.80 -1.49
CA GLU A 24 -12.52 -6.56 -2.53
C GLU A 24 -11.13 -6.31 -1.94
N LEU A 25 -11.03 -5.51 -0.87
CA LEU A 25 -9.77 -5.28 -0.17
C LEU A 25 -9.18 -6.60 0.38
N ARG A 26 -9.98 -7.44 1.04
CA ARG A 26 -9.49 -8.74 1.54
C ARG A 26 -8.97 -9.63 0.41
N TRP A 27 -9.68 -9.69 -0.72
CA TRP A 27 -9.22 -10.43 -1.89
C TRP A 27 -7.90 -9.87 -2.44
N LEU A 28 -7.78 -8.54 -2.59
CA LEU A 28 -6.55 -7.87 -3.04
C LEU A 28 -5.35 -8.21 -2.15
N LEU A 29 -5.56 -8.38 -0.84
CA LEU A 29 -4.53 -8.72 0.14
C LEU A 29 -4.18 -10.23 0.17
N GLY A 30 -4.92 -11.06 -0.57
CA GLY A 30 -4.79 -12.52 -0.52
C GLY A 30 -5.57 -13.20 0.62
N GLU A 31 -6.44 -12.47 1.32
CA GLU A 31 -7.16 -12.91 2.52
C GLU A 31 -8.65 -13.26 2.27
N GLY A 32 -9.04 -13.54 1.03
CA GLY A 32 -10.44 -13.86 0.71
C GLY A 32 -10.67 -14.31 -0.72
N GLU A 33 -11.91 -14.72 -1.00
CA GLU A 33 -12.37 -15.06 -2.34
C GLU A 33 -12.62 -13.79 -3.18
N MET A 34 -12.43 -13.90 -4.49
CA MET A 34 -12.69 -12.81 -5.42
C MET A 34 -14.18 -12.44 -5.38
N PRO A 35 -14.55 -11.17 -5.15
CA PRO A 35 -15.93 -10.74 -5.20
C PRO A 35 -16.46 -10.79 -6.64
N PRO A 36 -17.80 -10.82 -6.83
CA PRO A 36 -18.41 -10.89 -8.16
C PRO A 36 -18.25 -9.61 -9.00
N GLU A 37 -18.00 -8.47 -8.34
CA GLU A 37 -17.78 -7.17 -8.98
C GLU A 37 -16.53 -6.54 -8.36
N LEU A 38 -15.65 -6.01 -9.20
CA LEU A 38 -14.41 -5.32 -8.80
C LEU A 38 -14.51 -3.85 -9.19
N LYS A 39 -14.10 -2.96 -8.28
CA LYS A 39 -14.18 -1.50 -8.42
C LYS A 39 -12.82 -0.81 -8.27
N SER A 40 -11.77 -1.57 -7.93
CA SER A 40 -10.44 -1.03 -7.69
C SER A 40 -9.80 -0.42 -8.93
N THR A 41 -10.04 -1.01 -10.10
CA THR A 41 -9.54 -0.56 -11.40
C THR A 41 -10.31 -1.28 -12.53
N ASP A 42 -10.05 -0.91 -13.78
CA ASP A 42 -10.52 -1.60 -14.96
C ASP A 42 -9.64 -2.83 -15.27
N TRP A 43 -9.88 -3.92 -14.55
CA TRP A 43 -9.11 -5.16 -14.68
C TRP A 43 -9.11 -5.78 -16.08
N GLU A 44 -10.16 -5.55 -16.87
CA GLU A 44 -10.25 -6.11 -18.23
C GLU A 44 -9.20 -5.50 -19.15
N SER A 45 -8.99 -4.19 -19.04
CA SER A 45 -7.94 -3.48 -19.78
C SER A 45 -6.52 -3.94 -19.41
N TRP A 46 -6.34 -4.56 -18.24
CA TRP A 46 -5.07 -5.07 -17.73
C TRP A 46 -4.89 -6.59 -17.90
N GLY A 47 -5.78 -7.26 -18.63
CA GLY A 47 -5.65 -8.70 -18.93
C GLY A 47 -6.24 -9.64 -17.86
N GLY A 48 -6.94 -9.09 -16.86
CA GLY A 48 -7.68 -9.84 -15.85
C GLY A 48 -7.34 -9.42 -14.42
N PRO A 49 -8.12 -9.89 -13.43
CA PRO A 49 -7.92 -9.54 -12.03
C PRO A 49 -6.83 -10.37 -11.35
N TRP A 50 -6.04 -9.75 -10.47
CA TRP A 50 -5.12 -10.44 -9.56
C TRP A 50 -5.03 -9.76 -8.18
N GLN A 51 -4.45 -10.48 -7.23
CA GLN A 51 -4.25 -10.02 -5.86
C GLN A 51 -3.08 -9.03 -5.81
N ALA A 52 -3.33 -7.75 -6.12
CA ALA A 52 -2.29 -6.72 -6.24
C ALA A 52 -1.43 -6.53 -4.97
N PHE A 53 -1.96 -6.91 -3.81
CA PHE A 53 -1.28 -6.82 -2.52
C PHE A 53 -1.17 -8.20 -1.85
N GLY A 54 -1.17 -9.29 -2.62
CA GLY A 54 -0.98 -10.63 -2.07
C GLY A 54 0.36 -10.73 -1.33
N GLY A 55 0.30 -10.91 0.00
CA GLY A 55 1.49 -11.06 0.84
C GLY A 55 1.77 -12.50 1.24
N GLY A 56 2.78 -12.70 2.09
CA GLY A 56 3.09 -13.99 2.72
C GLY A 56 4.18 -14.81 2.01
N SER A 57 4.85 -14.22 1.02
CA SER A 57 5.97 -14.82 0.30
C SER A 57 7.23 -13.95 0.43
N ALA A 58 8.39 -14.54 0.12
CA ALA A 58 9.62 -13.77 -0.04
C ALA A 58 9.46 -12.79 -1.21
N SER A 59 9.90 -11.55 -1.00
CA SER A 59 9.82 -10.50 -2.01
C SER A 59 10.73 -10.84 -3.19
N HIS A 60 10.26 -10.63 -4.42
CA HIS A 60 10.97 -11.12 -5.62
C HIS A 60 12.27 -10.36 -5.89
N SER A 61 12.22 -9.03 -5.82
CA SER A 61 13.33 -8.14 -6.22
C SER A 61 13.92 -7.33 -5.07
N PHE A 62 13.39 -7.48 -3.86
CA PHE A 62 13.82 -6.75 -2.67
C PHE A 62 14.08 -7.71 -1.51
N ASP A 63 14.95 -7.31 -0.58
CA ASP A 63 15.17 -8.09 0.63
C ASP A 63 13.89 -8.22 1.47
N GLY A 64 13.73 -9.36 2.15
CA GLY A 64 12.61 -9.61 3.05
C GLY A 64 11.39 -10.23 2.37
N ALA A 65 10.20 -9.92 2.87
CA ALA A 65 8.93 -10.49 2.43
C ALA A 65 7.96 -9.41 1.95
N ASP A 66 7.06 -9.81 1.05
CA ASP A 66 5.85 -9.06 0.74
C ASP A 66 4.81 -9.38 1.82
N VAL A 67 4.20 -8.35 2.39
CA VAL A 67 3.39 -8.44 3.61
C VAL A 67 2.16 -7.57 3.47
N SER A 68 1.02 -8.15 3.78
CA SER A 68 -0.25 -7.43 3.87
C SER A 68 -0.91 -7.78 5.19
N LEU A 69 -1.43 -6.77 5.88
CA LEU A 69 -2.11 -6.96 7.15
C LEU A 69 -3.22 -5.92 7.32
N LEU A 70 -4.45 -6.40 7.50
CA LEU A 70 -5.62 -5.59 7.81
C LEU A 70 -6.20 -6.01 9.17
N VAL A 71 -6.15 -5.11 10.16
CA VAL A 71 -6.62 -5.40 11.53
C VAL A 71 -7.47 -4.26 12.09
N ARG A 72 -8.23 -4.53 13.14
CA ARG A 72 -8.91 -3.47 13.91
C ARG A 72 -7.90 -2.78 14.83
N ALA A 73 -7.86 -1.46 14.81
CA ALA A 73 -6.99 -0.64 15.64
C ALA A 73 -7.56 -0.43 17.05
N VAL A 74 -7.84 -1.53 17.76
CA VAL A 74 -8.51 -1.55 19.09
C VAL A 74 -7.83 -0.66 20.15
N GLY A 75 -6.52 -0.45 20.04
CA GLY A 75 -5.74 0.40 20.95
C GLY A 75 -5.77 1.90 20.62
N ARG A 76 -6.41 2.28 19.50
CA ARG A 76 -6.55 3.67 19.02
C ARG A 76 -7.98 3.89 18.49
N PRO A 77 -9.02 3.77 19.33
CA PRO A 77 -10.38 4.01 18.90
C PRO A 77 -10.57 5.49 18.52
N ASN A 78 -11.56 5.73 17.66
CA ASN A 78 -12.05 7.07 17.34
C ASN A 78 -12.71 7.72 18.57
N PRO A 79 -12.94 9.05 18.57
CA PRO A 79 -13.58 9.77 19.67
C PRO A 79 -14.98 9.24 20.06
N ASP A 80 -15.70 8.61 19.13
CA ASP A 80 -17.00 7.99 19.34
C ASP A 80 -16.92 6.53 19.85
N GLY A 81 -15.71 6.02 20.06
CA GLY A 81 -15.44 4.64 20.50
C GLY A 81 -15.41 3.61 19.37
N SER A 82 -15.66 4.01 18.12
CA SER A 82 -15.53 3.10 16.97
C SER A 82 -14.07 2.76 16.69
N GLU A 83 -13.82 1.55 16.19
CA GLU A 83 -12.47 1.06 15.93
C GLU A 83 -12.14 1.17 14.44
N PRO A 84 -11.20 2.03 14.02
CA PRO A 84 -10.79 2.06 12.62
C PRO A 84 -10.09 0.76 12.24
N TRP A 85 -10.00 0.48 10.94
CA TRP A 85 -9.09 -0.54 10.45
C TRP A 85 -7.72 0.06 10.26
N ALA A 86 -6.67 -0.66 10.63
CA ALA A 86 -5.29 -0.36 10.29
C ALA A 86 -4.83 -1.32 9.20
N LEU A 87 -4.40 -0.76 8.07
CA LEU A 87 -3.86 -1.49 6.93
C LEU A 87 -2.37 -1.20 6.80
N THR A 88 -1.57 -2.24 6.58
CA THR A 88 -0.18 -2.13 6.14
C THR A 88 0.06 -3.09 4.98
N VAL A 89 0.68 -2.59 3.92
CA VAL A 89 1.07 -3.35 2.73
C VAL A 89 2.53 -3.06 2.43
N ARG A 90 3.28 -4.11 2.11
CA ARG A 90 4.55 -4.05 1.39
C ARG A 90 4.48 -5.04 0.24
N ALA A 91 4.75 -4.60 -0.98
CA ALA A 91 4.67 -5.45 -2.16
C ALA A 91 5.79 -5.12 -3.16
N CYS A 92 6.33 -6.15 -3.79
CA CYS A 92 7.17 -6.04 -4.98
C CYS A 92 6.30 -5.93 -6.22
N VAL A 93 6.35 -4.79 -6.89
CA VAL A 93 5.51 -4.49 -8.06
C VAL A 93 6.37 -4.48 -9.31
N HIS A 94 6.02 -5.29 -10.31
CA HIS A 94 6.69 -5.26 -11.62
C HIS A 94 6.35 -3.96 -12.37
N GLU A 95 7.26 -3.44 -13.20
CA GLU A 95 7.03 -2.18 -13.94
C GLU A 95 5.75 -2.19 -14.79
N ASP A 96 5.45 -3.31 -15.44
CA ASP A 96 4.23 -3.49 -16.25
C ASP A 96 2.96 -3.39 -15.39
N ASP A 97 3.05 -3.76 -14.11
CA ASP A 97 1.93 -3.76 -13.16
C ASP A 97 1.88 -2.47 -12.33
N PHE A 98 2.81 -1.54 -12.53
CA PHE A 98 2.90 -0.34 -11.69
C PHE A 98 1.66 0.56 -11.85
N GLY A 99 1.21 0.77 -13.09
CA GLY A 99 0.06 1.65 -13.38
C GLY A 99 -1.22 1.16 -12.70
N VAL A 100 -1.60 -0.09 -12.97
CA VAL A 100 -2.76 -0.74 -12.35
C VAL A 100 -2.64 -0.82 -10.83
N THR A 101 -1.43 -1.08 -10.29
CA THR A 101 -1.23 -1.07 -8.83
C THR A 101 -1.49 0.33 -8.25
N MET A 102 -1.07 1.39 -8.94
CA MET A 102 -1.36 2.77 -8.52
C MET A 102 -2.84 3.15 -8.66
N ASP A 103 -3.57 2.57 -9.62
CA ASP A 103 -5.04 2.72 -9.67
C ASP A 103 -5.70 2.09 -8.44
N VAL A 104 -5.28 0.88 -8.06
CA VAL A 104 -5.76 0.18 -6.86
C VAL A 104 -5.41 0.97 -5.59
N VAL A 105 -4.19 1.50 -5.48
CA VAL A 105 -3.79 2.40 -4.39
C VAL A 105 -4.69 3.63 -4.36
N GLY A 106 -4.92 4.27 -5.50
CA GLY A 106 -5.82 5.42 -5.62
C GLY A 106 -7.23 5.10 -5.17
N TRP A 107 -7.76 3.93 -5.55
CA TRP A 107 -9.06 3.45 -5.07
C TRP A 107 -9.11 3.27 -3.56
N LEU A 108 -8.11 2.62 -2.98
CA LEU A 108 -8.01 2.39 -1.54
C LEU A 108 -7.92 3.71 -0.76
N LEU A 109 -7.09 4.66 -1.23
CA LEU A 109 -6.84 5.93 -0.56
C LEU A 109 -8.06 6.86 -0.54
N ARG A 110 -9.04 6.67 -1.44
CA ARG A 110 -10.34 7.37 -1.36
C ARG A 110 -11.11 7.04 -0.09
N PHE A 111 -10.89 5.85 0.48
CA PHE A 111 -11.51 5.44 1.74
C PHE A 111 -10.63 5.73 2.96
N ALA A 112 -9.32 5.92 2.78
CA ALA A 112 -8.40 6.16 3.88
C ALA A 112 -8.69 7.47 4.62
N THR A 113 -8.56 7.44 5.95
CA THR A 113 -8.69 8.61 6.83
C THR A 113 -7.34 9.28 7.10
N THR A 114 -6.22 8.56 6.94
CA THR A 114 -4.86 9.09 7.10
C THR A 114 -4.57 10.18 6.07
N GLN A 115 -4.07 11.35 6.48
CA GLN A 115 -3.61 12.42 5.60
C GLN A 115 -2.08 12.56 5.63
N GLY A 116 -1.51 13.11 4.56
CA GLY A 116 -0.08 13.34 4.46
C GLY A 116 0.66 12.08 4.00
N TRP A 117 1.81 11.78 4.58
CA TRP A 117 2.62 10.63 4.19
C TRP A 117 1.91 9.33 4.55
N VAL A 118 1.65 8.50 3.54
CA VAL A 118 0.98 7.20 3.69
C VAL A 118 1.86 6.04 3.23
N GLY A 119 3.03 6.31 2.67
CA GLY A 119 3.87 5.27 2.12
C GLY A 119 5.00 5.76 1.22
N PHE A 120 5.63 4.83 0.52
CA PHE A 120 6.62 5.13 -0.51
C PHE A 120 6.63 4.07 -1.61
N VAL A 121 7.19 4.45 -2.76
CA VAL A 121 7.69 3.53 -3.77
C VAL A 121 9.19 3.73 -3.93
N ARG A 122 9.92 2.63 -4.02
CA ARG A 122 11.38 2.64 -4.27
C ARG A 122 11.67 1.79 -5.49
N ASP A 123 12.29 2.38 -6.51
CA ASP A 123 12.69 1.61 -7.69
C ASP A 123 13.91 0.72 -7.41
N SER A 124 13.97 -0.46 -8.04
CA SER A 124 15.06 -1.43 -7.89
C SER A 124 16.36 -1.02 -8.60
N GLY A 125 16.31 -0.09 -9.55
CA GLY A 125 17.44 0.26 -10.41
C GLY A 125 18.34 1.34 -9.83
N LEU A 126 17.84 2.57 -9.77
CA LEU A 126 18.51 3.77 -9.27
C LEU A 126 18.29 3.99 -7.76
N GLY A 127 17.36 3.26 -7.14
CA GLY A 127 17.06 3.40 -5.72
C GLY A 127 16.41 4.73 -5.35
N ARG A 128 15.82 5.43 -6.32
CA ARG A 128 15.01 6.63 -6.10
C ARG A 128 13.78 6.24 -5.30
N ILE A 129 13.51 7.06 -4.29
CA ILE A 129 12.36 6.91 -3.40
C ILE A 129 11.40 8.06 -3.68
N GLN A 130 10.13 7.71 -3.89
CA GLN A 130 9.04 8.67 -3.96
C GLN A 130 8.08 8.38 -2.80
N HIS A 131 7.70 9.42 -2.08
CA HIS A 131 6.70 9.32 -1.04
C HIS A 131 5.30 9.35 -1.63
N LEU A 132 4.42 8.50 -1.13
CA LEU A 132 2.99 8.60 -1.36
C LEU A 132 2.43 9.59 -0.33
N VAL A 133 1.87 10.69 -0.82
CA VAL A 133 1.29 11.75 0.01
C VAL A 133 -0.18 11.89 -0.33
N ARG A 134 -1.07 11.48 0.58
CA ARG A 134 -2.52 11.64 0.44
C ARG A 134 -2.96 13.03 0.91
N HIS A 135 -3.85 13.64 0.16
CA HIS A 135 -4.57 14.87 0.49
C HIS A 135 -6.06 14.67 0.21
N GLU A 136 -6.92 15.64 0.53
CA GLU A 136 -8.39 15.49 0.43
C GLU A 136 -8.85 15.04 -0.96
N ASP A 137 -8.28 15.63 -2.02
CA ASP A 137 -8.68 15.40 -3.41
C ASP A 137 -7.95 14.24 -4.12
N GLY A 138 -7.04 13.51 -3.45
CA GLY A 138 -6.23 12.48 -4.11
C GLY A 138 -4.92 12.18 -3.40
N PHE A 139 -3.90 11.80 -4.18
CA PHE A 139 -2.56 11.59 -3.69
C PHE A 139 -1.52 11.93 -4.75
N ASP A 140 -0.31 12.24 -4.28
CA ASP A 140 0.85 12.53 -5.12
C ASP A 140 2.00 11.56 -4.84
N LEU A 141 2.81 11.30 -5.87
CA LEU A 141 4.15 10.72 -5.74
C LEU A 141 5.19 11.85 -5.69
N VAL A 142 5.77 12.07 -4.51
CA VAL A 142 6.69 13.17 -4.27
C VAL A 142 8.12 12.65 -4.17
N ASP A 143 9.00 13.12 -5.05
CA ASP A 143 10.42 12.78 -5.01
C ASP A 143 11.07 13.25 -3.71
N VAL A 144 11.73 12.33 -3.03
CA VAL A 144 12.56 12.66 -1.88
C VAL A 144 13.97 12.90 -2.37
N ARG A 145 14.35 14.18 -2.48
CA ARG A 145 15.76 14.54 -2.59
C ARG A 145 16.36 14.56 -1.19
N PRO A 146 17.53 13.95 -0.97
CA PRO A 146 18.21 14.09 0.31
C PRO A 146 18.57 15.57 0.52
N VAL A 147 17.86 16.23 1.45
CA VAL A 147 18.16 17.58 1.90
C VAL A 147 18.73 17.47 3.32
N GLY A 148 20.05 17.40 3.45
CA GLY A 148 20.74 17.39 4.75
C GLY A 148 21.92 16.42 4.87
N GLN A 149 22.66 16.52 5.98
CA GLN A 149 23.72 15.58 6.33
C GLN A 149 23.12 14.21 6.72
N HIS A 150 23.64 13.13 6.14
CA HIS A 150 23.32 11.77 6.58
C HIS A 150 23.70 11.60 8.06
N LYS A 151 22.69 11.41 8.92
CA LYS A 151 22.93 11.05 10.32
C LYS A 151 23.28 9.56 10.39
N ARG A 152 24.57 9.25 10.43
CA ARG A 152 25.02 7.88 10.71
C ARG A 152 24.69 7.55 12.17
N VAL A 153 23.86 6.54 12.39
CA VAL A 153 23.60 5.99 13.73
C VAL A 153 24.64 4.89 13.98
N PRO A 154 25.64 5.11 14.85
CA PRO A 154 26.62 4.07 15.14
C PRO A 154 25.93 2.91 15.87
N TRP A 155 26.34 1.70 15.53
CA TRP A 155 25.92 0.52 16.27
C TRP A 155 26.76 0.46 17.55
N SER A 156 26.11 0.40 18.71
CA SER A 156 26.79 0.00 19.94
C SER A 156 27.18 -1.47 19.78
N SER A 157 28.47 -1.79 19.80
CA SER A 157 28.91 -3.17 19.97
C SER A 157 28.42 -3.66 21.33
N TRP A 158 27.61 -4.72 21.34
CA TRP A 158 27.22 -5.46 22.54
C TRP A 158 28.39 -6.29 23.05
#